data_AF-A0A8T6BUW0-F1
#
_entry.id   AF-A0A8T6BUW0-F1
#
_cell.length_a   1.000
_cell.length_b   1.000
_cell.length_c   1.000
_cell.angle_alpha   90.00
_cell.angle_beta   90.00
_cell.angle_gamma   90.00
#
_symmetry.space_group_name_H-M   'P 1'
#
loop_
_entity.id
_entity.type
_entity.pdbx_description
1 polymer ?
#
loop_
_entity_poly.entity_id
_entity_poly.type
_entity_poly.pdbx_seq_one_letter_code
_entity_poly.pdbx_strand_id
1 'polypeptide(L)'
;VDPSDIVLDYAGFRTLDSIVRTRKVFDTNDFIIITQRFHCERALFIALHMGIQAQCYAVPSPKDMLSVRIREFAARFGALADLYIFKREPRFLGPLVPIPAMHQVPEDAQGYPAVTPEQLLELQKKQGK
;
A
#
# COMPACT_ATOMS: atom_id res chain seq x y z
N VAL A 1 -3.73 -16.49 1.09
CA VAL A 1 -4.69 -15.55 0.50
C VAL A 1 -5.14 -16.16 -0.81
N ASP A 2 -6.45 -16.27 -1.05
CA ASP A 2 -6.97 -16.78 -2.31
C ASP A 2 -6.66 -15.77 -3.43
N PRO A 3 -6.26 -16.20 -4.66
CA PRO A 3 -6.11 -15.28 -5.77
C PRO A 3 -7.32 -14.39 -6.05
N SER A 4 -8.56 -14.83 -5.74
CA SER A 4 -9.77 -14.01 -5.90
C SER A 4 -9.81 -12.80 -4.96
N ASP A 5 -9.06 -12.83 -3.86
CA ASP A 5 -8.97 -11.73 -2.89
C ASP A 5 -7.86 -10.71 -3.26
N ILE A 6 -7.13 -10.95 -4.35
CA ILE A 6 -6.00 -10.12 -4.78
C ILE A 6 -6.39 -9.36 -6.05
N VAL A 7 -6.45 -8.03 -5.93
CA VAL A 7 -6.64 -7.12 -7.07
C VAL A 7 -5.32 -6.44 -7.41
N LEU A 8 -4.91 -6.53 -8.68
CA LEU A 8 -3.63 -6.00 -9.14
C LEU A 8 -3.82 -4.62 -9.79
N ASP A 9 -3.12 -3.60 -9.27
CA ASP A 9 -3.02 -2.29 -9.90
C ASP A 9 -1.69 -2.14 -10.66
N TYR A 10 -1.76 -2.07 -11.99
CA TYR A 10 -0.58 -1.91 -12.85
C TYR A 10 -0.24 -0.47 -13.19
N ALA A 11 -1.05 0.51 -12.76
CA ALA A 11 -0.89 1.92 -13.13
C ALA A 11 -0.45 2.83 -11.96
N GLY A 12 0.01 2.25 -10.85
CA GLY A 12 0.58 2.95 -9.69
C GLY A 12 2.05 3.34 -9.86
N PHE A 13 2.40 4.08 -10.92
CA PHE A 13 3.81 4.39 -11.24
C PHE A 13 4.51 5.31 -10.25
N ARG A 14 3.75 6.18 -9.57
CA ARG A 14 4.22 7.07 -8.51
C ARG A 14 3.40 6.84 -7.26
N THR A 15 3.95 7.22 -6.10
CA THR A 15 3.22 7.16 -4.82
C THR A 15 1.89 7.94 -4.89
N LEU A 16 1.87 9.09 -5.57
CA LEU A 16 0.64 9.84 -5.81
C LEU A 16 -0.38 9.03 -6.61
N ASP A 17 0.06 8.38 -7.69
CA ASP A 17 -0.80 7.61 -8.57
C ASP A 17 -1.45 6.45 -7.79
N SER A 18 -0.67 5.70 -7.00
CA SER A 18 -1.21 4.62 -6.16
C SER A 18 -2.28 5.12 -5.19
N ILE A 19 -2.01 6.18 -4.42
CA ILE A 19 -2.93 6.67 -3.38
C ILE A 19 -4.24 7.21 -3.98
N VAL A 20 -4.15 8.01 -5.04
CA VAL A 20 -5.34 8.56 -5.69
C VAL A 20 -6.15 7.45 -6.35
N ARG A 21 -5.49 6.48 -7.00
CA ARG A 21 -6.17 5.37 -7.67
C ARG A 21 -6.87 4.45 -6.68
N THR A 22 -6.28 4.17 -5.50
CA THR A 22 -6.98 3.45 -4.43
C THR A 22 -8.35 4.07 -4.11
N ARG A 23 -8.42 5.40 -4.04
CA ARG A 23 -9.68 6.10 -3.80
C ARG A 23 -10.61 6.16 -5.01
N LYS A 24 -10.09 6.55 -6.18
CA LYS A 24 -10.90 6.87 -7.37
C LYS A 24 -11.22 5.67 -8.26
N VAL A 25 -10.42 4.61 -8.22
CA VAL A 25 -10.52 3.41 -9.08
C VAL A 25 -11.07 2.25 -8.28
N PHE A 26 -10.47 1.99 -7.12
CA PHE A 26 -10.83 0.86 -6.26
C PHE A 26 -11.93 1.20 -5.24
N ASP A 27 -12.41 2.45 -5.27
CA ASP A 27 -13.46 2.99 -4.40
C ASP A 27 -13.23 2.74 -2.90
N THR A 28 -11.97 2.79 -2.46
CA THR A 28 -11.59 2.53 -1.08
C THR A 28 -11.02 3.79 -0.43
N ASN A 29 -11.61 4.22 0.70
CA ASN A 29 -11.16 5.40 1.44
C ASN A 29 -10.50 5.10 2.78
N ASP A 30 -10.65 3.88 3.29
CA ASP A 30 -10.00 3.39 4.52
C ASP A 30 -9.17 2.16 4.16
N PHE A 31 -7.85 2.30 4.19
CA PHE A 31 -6.94 1.21 3.82
C PHE A 31 -5.60 1.29 4.52
N ILE A 32 -4.95 0.13 4.59
CA ILE A 32 -3.60 -0.02 5.13
C ILE A 32 -2.59 -0.09 3.96
N ILE A 33 -1.57 0.74 4.03
CA ILE A 33 -0.43 0.77 3.13
C ILE A 33 0.70 -0.01 3.77
N ILE A 34 1.28 -0.97 3.05
CA ILE A 34 2.42 -1.75 3.53
C ILE A 34 3.58 -1.50 2.58
N THR A 35 4.63 -0.83 3.06
CA THR A 35 5.78 -0.45 2.22
C THR A 35 7.00 -0.09 3.09
N GLN A 36 8.14 0.21 2.49
CA GLN A 36 9.31 0.73 3.22
C GLN A 36 9.01 2.09 3.87
N ARG A 37 9.68 2.38 4.99
CA ARG A 37 9.47 3.59 5.81
C ARG A 37 9.42 4.90 5.01
N PHE A 38 10.36 5.11 4.09
CA PHE A 38 10.44 6.36 3.33
C PHE A 38 9.25 6.55 2.36
N HIS A 39 8.71 5.46 1.81
CA HIS A 39 7.50 5.49 1.00
C HIS A 39 6.25 5.71 1.86
N CYS A 40 6.19 5.11 3.06
CA CYS A 40 5.10 5.34 4.01
C CYS A 40 4.93 6.84 4.32
N GLU A 41 6.02 7.53 4.62
CA GLU A 41 6.01 8.96 4.95
C GLU A 41 5.39 9.80 3.82
N ARG A 42 5.81 9.57 2.55
CA ARG A 42 5.24 10.28 1.40
C ARG A 42 3.78 9.89 1.15
N ALA A 43 3.46 8.61 1.25
CA ALA A 43 2.12 8.10 0.98
C ALA A 43 1.08 8.66 1.97
N LEU A 44 1.39 8.66 3.26
CA LEU A 44 0.55 9.25 4.31
C LEU A 44 0.38 10.75 4.11
N PHE A 45 1.44 11.47 3.73
CA PHE A 45 1.33 12.90 3.45
C PHE A 45 0.35 13.20 2.30
N ILE A 46 0.45 12.45 1.21
CA ILE A 46 -0.46 12.58 0.05
C ILE A 46 -1.89 12.23 0.48
N ALA A 47 -2.08 11.12 1.19
CA ALA A 47 -3.40 10.68 1.65
C ALA A 47 -4.06 11.74 2.54
N LEU A 48 -3.33 12.29 3.51
CA LEU A 48 -3.82 13.36 4.40
C LEU A 48 -4.23 14.61 3.61
N HIS A 49 -3.40 15.06 2.66
CA HIS A 49 -3.72 16.21 1.82
C HIS A 49 -4.98 16.00 0.97
N MET A 50 -5.24 14.76 0.58
CA MET A 50 -6.41 14.37 -0.22
C MET A 50 -7.64 13.99 0.60
N GLY A 51 -7.58 14.04 1.95
CA GLY A 51 -8.67 13.65 2.83
C GLY A 51 -8.96 12.14 2.86
N ILE A 52 -7.97 11.31 2.49
CA ILE A 52 -8.07 9.85 2.48
C ILE A 52 -7.65 9.30 3.86
N GLN A 53 -8.43 8.37 4.41
CA GLN A 53 -8.10 7.69 5.66
C GLN A 53 -7.13 6.54 5.36
N ALA A 54 -5.85 6.73 5.64
CA ALA A 54 -4.85 5.71 5.37
C ALA A 54 -3.94 5.50 6.58
N GLN A 55 -3.60 4.24 6.83
CA GLN A 55 -2.65 3.81 7.85
C GLN A 55 -1.45 3.18 7.14
N CYS A 56 -0.23 3.36 7.65
CA CYS A 56 0.95 2.76 7.01
C CYS A 56 1.77 1.89 7.97
N TYR A 57 2.00 0.64 7.58
CA TYR A 57 2.90 -0.27 8.26
C TYR A 57 4.25 -0.29 7.53
N ALA A 58 5.24 0.32 8.17
CA ALA A 58 6.59 0.43 7.62
C ALA A 58 7.37 -0.87 7.84
N VAL A 59 7.86 -1.46 6.74
CA VAL A 59 8.73 -2.64 6.76
C VAL A 59 10.21 -2.20 6.78
N PRO A 60 11.12 -2.91 7.47
CA PRO A 60 12.54 -2.57 7.49
C PRO A 60 13.15 -2.51 6.09
N SER A 61 13.90 -1.45 5.81
CA SER A 61 14.62 -1.30 4.54
C SER A 61 15.99 -2.00 4.55
N PRO A 62 16.52 -2.43 3.40
CA PRO A 62 17.88 -2.95 3.28
C PRO A 62 18.96 -1.94 3.75
N LYS A 63 20.11 -2.45 4.20
CA LYS A 63 21.29 -1.62 4.48
C LYS A 63 21.93 -1.19 3.15
N ASP A 64 22.51 0.02 3.11
CA ASP A 64 22.94 0.80 1.93
C ASP A 64 21.84 1.45 1.08
N MET A 65 21.51 2.70 1.44
CA MET A 65 20.43 3.48 0.84
C MET A 65 20.85 4.88 0.41
N LEU A 66 22.13 5.19 0.27
CA LEU A 66 22.57 6.57 0.02
C LEU A 66 21.99 7.13 -1.31
N SER A 67 22.09 6.35 -2.38
CA SER A 67 21.49 6.68 -3.69
C SER A 67 19.97 6.78 -3.61
N VAL A 68 19.32 5.86 -2.87
CA VAL A 68 17.88 5.86 -2.64
C VAL A 68 17.46 7.12 -1.88
N ARG A 69 18.23 7.57 -0.89
CA ARG A 69 17.93 8.79 -0.10
C ARG A 69 17.99 10.05 -0.95
N ILE A 70 18.96 10.18 -1.85
CA ILE A 70 19.05 11.33 -2.77
C ILE A 70 17.84 11.35 -3.71
N ARG A 71 17.53 10.20 -4.33
CA ARG A 71 16.34 10.07 -5.19
C ARG A 71 15.06 10.38 -4.42
N GLU A 72 14.97 9.90 -3.19
CA GLU A 72 13.82 10.08 -2.31
C GLU A 72 13.63 11.55 -1.92
N PHE A 73 14.71 12.27 -1.65
CA PHE A 73 14.66 13.71 -1.40
C PHE A 73 14.05 14.45 -2.61
N ALA A 74 14.56 14.20 -3.82
CA ALA A 74 14.00 14.79 -5.03
C ALA A 74 12.52 14.41 -5.24
N ALA A 75 12.16 13.15 -4.97
CA ALA A 75 10.78 12.67 -5.09
C ALA A 75 9.82 13.34 -4.08
N ARG A 76 10.27 13.69 -2.88
CA ARG A 76 9.47 14.45 -1.90
C ARG A 76 9.19 15.87 -2.38
N PHE A 77 10.20 16.56 -2.90
CA PHE A 77 10.00 17.89 -3.51
C PHE A 77 9.07 17.82 -4.72
N GLY A 78 9.25 16.81 -5.58
CA GLY A 78 8.34 16.56 -6.69
C GLY A 78 6.90 16.35 -6.24
N ALA A 79 6.67 15.57 -5.17
CA ALA A 79 5.34 15.37 -4.61
C ALA A 79 4.72 16.66 -4.06
N LEU A 80 5.50 17.51 -3.39
CA LEU A 80 5.03 18.82 -2.94
C LEU A 80 4.64 19.72 -4.11
N ALA A 81 5.48 19.79 -5.15
CA ALA A 81 5.17 20.56 -6.35
C ALA A 81 3.92 20.02 -7.07
N ASP A 82 3.81 18.70 -7.20
CA ASP A 82 2.65 18.04 -7.80
C ASP A 82 1.35 18.38 -7.07
N LEU A 83 1.37 18.45 -5.73
CA LEU A 83 0.18 18.77 -4.93
C LEU A 83 -0.14 20.26 -4.90
N TYR A 84 0.83 21.11 -4.53
CA TYR A 84 0.56 22.51 -4.22
C TYR A 84 0.65 23.45 -5.44
N ILE A 85 1.51 23.12 -6.40
CA ILE A 85 1.76 23.99 -7.56
C ILE A 85 0.97 23.49 -8.75
N PHE A 86 1.15 22.22 -9.11
CA PHE A 86 0.63 21.66 -10.36
C PHE A 86 -0.73 20.98 -10.21
N LYS A 87 -1.18 20.70 -8.98
CA LYS A 87 -2.43 19.98 -8.66
C LYS A 87 -2.64 18.75 -9.55
N ARG A 88 -1.59 17.95 -9.72
CA ARG A 88 -1.56 16.85 -10.69
C ARG A 88 -2.48 15.72 -10.27
N GLU A 89 -3.18 15.17 -11.27
CA GLU A 89 -3.93 13.93 -11.14
C GLU A 89 -3.15 12.74 -11.70
N PRO A 90 -3.53 11.49 -11.36
CA PRO A 90 -2.92 10.30 -11.94
C PRO A 90 -3.03 10.31 -13.45
N ARG A 91 -1.92 9.99 -14.12
CA ARG A 91 -1.87 9.97 -15.58
C ARG A 91 -2.83 8.95 -16.19
N PHE A 92 -3.06 7.85 -15.49
CA PHE A 92 -3.97 6.79 -15.88
C PHE A 92 -4.94 6.56 -14.73
N LEU A 93 -6.18 7.02 -14.87
CA LEU A 93 -7.23 6.76 -13.90
C LEU A 93 -7.98 5.46 -14.24
N GLY A 94 -8.28 5.19 -15.51
CA GLY A 94 -8.97 3.97 -15.89
C GLY A 94 -10.42 3.89 -15.36
N PRO A 95 -11.15 2.80 -15.64
CA PRO A 95 -12.52 2.63 -15.16
C PRO A 95 -12.56 2.32 -13.67
N LEU A 96 -13.70 2.61 -13.02
CA LEU A 96 -13.96 2.21 -11.64
C LEU A 96 -14.02 0.68 -11.56
N VAL A 97 -13.20 0.09 -10.68
CA VAL A 97 -13.16 -1.35 -10.38
C VAL A 97 -13.25 -1.49 -8.85
N PRO A 98 -14.47 -1.38 -8.27
CA PRO A 98 -14.65 -1.44 -6.83
C PRO A 98 -14.18 -2.78 -6.28
N ILE A 99 -13.40 -2.74 -5.21
CA ILE A 99 -13.06 -3.96 -4.48
C ILE A 99 -14.30 -4.35 -3.65
N PRO A 100 -14.79 -5.60 -3.72
CA PRO A 100 -15.96 -6.02 -2.96
C PRO A 100 -15.77 -5.79 -1.46
N ALA A 101 -16.86 -5.45 -0.77
CA ALA A 101 -16.86 -5.08 0.64
C ALA A 101 -16.30 -6.21 1.54
N MET A 102 -15.65 -5.79 2.63
CA MET A 102 -14.87 -6.65 3.53
C MET A 102 -15.60 -7.94 3.92
N HIS A 103 -14.88 -9.06 3.81
CA HIS A 103 -15.21 -10.26 4.57
C HIS A 103 -15.14 -9.90 6.06
N GLN A 104 -16.26 -10.01 6.79
CA GLN A 104 -16.24 -9.85 8.23
C GLN A 104 -15.47 -11.02 8.82
N VAL A 105 -14.25 -10.74 9.27
CA VAL A 105 -13.46 -11.69 10.02
C VAL A 105 -14.18 -11.92 11.36
N PRO A 106 -14.52 -13.17 11.72
CA PRO A 106 -15.12 -13.48 13.01
C PRO A 106 -14.29 -12.92 14.19
N GLU A 107 -14.94 -12.46 15.26
CA GLU A 107 -14.22 -11.89 16.42
C GLU A 107 -13.27 -12.89 17.10
N ASP A 108 -13.54 -14.18 16.96
CA ASP A 108 -12.74 -15.30 17.45
C ASP A 108 -11.65 -15.75 16.46
N ALA A 109 -11.56 -15.13 15.29
CA ALA A 109 -10.52 -15.46 14.33
C ALA A 109 -9.14 -15.20 14.95
N GLN A 110 -8.24 -16.15 14.74
CA GLN A 110 -6.86 -16.03 15.20
C GLN A 110 -6.22 -14.77 14.58
N GLY A 111 -5.96 -13.80 15.45
CA GLY A 111 -5.28 -12.56 15.09
C GLY A 111 -3.80 -12.80 14.76
N TYR A 112 -2.98 -11.76 14.85
CA TYR A 112 -1.55 -11.93 14.58
C TYR A 112 -0.85 -12.67 15.75
N PRO A 113 0.00 -13.69 15.48
CA PRO A 113 0.36 -14.21 14.16
C PRO A 113 -0.75 -15.10 13.57
N ALA A 114 -1.08 -14.85 12.29
CA ALA A 114 -2.12 -15.59 11.56
C ALA A 114 -1.84 -17.10 11.43
N VAL A 115 -0.60 -17.50 11.66
CA VAL A 115 -0.15 -18.89 11.74
C VAL A 115 0.80 -18.99 12.94
N THR A 116 0.58 -19.94 13.85
CA THR A 116 1.52 -20.16 14.96
C THR A 116 2.84 -20.73 14.45
N PRO A 117 3.96 -20.55 15.17
CA PRO A 117 5.24 -21.17 14.80
C PRO A 117 5.14 -22.69 14.59
N GLU A 118 4.31 -23.38 15.37
CA GLU A 118 4.06 -24.82 15.26
C GLU A 118 3.32 -25.17 13.96
N GLN A 119 2.24 -24.44 13.65
CA GLN A 119 1.49 -24.60 12.40
C GLN A 119 2.37 -24.31 11.17
N LEU A 120 3.28 -23.34 11.28
CA LEU A 120 4.22 -22.99 10.22
C LEU A 120 5.22 -24.11 9.96
N LEU A 121 5.72 -24.77 11.00
CA LEU A 121 6.57 -25.97 10.89
C LEU A 121 5.82 -27.15 10.26
N GLU A 122 4.55 -27.35 10.59
CA GLU A 122 3.72 -28.40 9.98
C GLU A 122 3.44 -28.13 8.49
N LEU A 123 3.15 -26.90 8.11
CA LEU A 123 2.95 -26.49 6.72
C LEU A 123 4.22 -26.71 5.89
N GLN A 124 5.39 -26.37 6.44
CA GLN A 124 6.68 -26.63 5.79
C GLN A 124 6.94 -28.13 5.59
N LYS A 125 6.59 -28.97 6.57
CA LYS A 125 6.69 -30.44 6.45
C LYS A 125 5.73 -31.00 5.38
N LYS A 126 4.55 -30.40 5.21
CA LYS A 126 3.58 -30.80 4.17
C LYS A 126 3.99 -30.38 2.76
N GLN A 127 4.66 -29.24 2.59
CA GLN A 127 5.12 -28.76 1.28
C GLN A 127 6.43 -29.43 0.81
N GLY A 128 7.18 -30.07 1.71
CA GLY A 128 8.39 -30.83 1.40
C GLY A 128 8.16 -32.29 0.99
N LYS A 129 6.91 -32.72 0.80
CA LYS A 129 6.51 -34.03 0.24
C LYS A 129 5.83 -33.83 -1.10
#